data_AF-A0A1U8KQA7-F1
#
_entry.id   AF-A0A1U8KQA7-F1
#
_cell.length_a   1.000
_cell.length_b   1.000
_cell.length_c   1.000
_cell.angle_alpha   90.00
_cell.angle_beta   90.00
_cell.angle_gamma   90.00
#
_symmetry.space_group_name_H-M   'P 1'
#
loop_
_entity.id
_entity.type
_entity.pdbx_description
1 polymer ?
#
loop_
_entity_poly.entity_id
_entity_poly.type
_entity_poly.pdbx_seq_one_letter_code
_entity_poly.pdbx_strand_id
1 'polypeptide(L)'
;MALISSNSYIPSFNLQIFIFLFLTAKPISSFAHSALDNNPSFDPHISLFGDARVEDGSSDVQLTRPHAPSSGLLLLDKPLKLTMENNVGQPVSFSTEFSFSIAPGNCDGLAFVLIPNGFHTRFQGQGSFGLSGENIFLGIEFDTKKDDDKAGNFNANHGKCCSKLDAFIAC
;
A
#
# COMPACT_ATOMS: atom_id res chain seq x y z
N MET A 1 24.17 -14.61 -57.11
CA MET A 1 22.91 -14.46 -56.33
C MET A 1 23.30 -14.45 -54.87
N ALA A 2 23.07 -13.35 -54.15
CA ALA A 2 23.35 -13.26 -52.72
C ALA A 2 22.05 -13.46 -51.95
N LEU A 3 22.05 -14.37 -50.97
CA LEU A 3 20.93 -14.64 -50.08
C LEU A 3 20.84 -13.51 -49.04
N ILE A 4 19.70 -12.83 -49.00
CA ILE A 4 19.40 -11.82 -47.99
C ILE A 4 19.05 -12.56 -46.69
N SER A 5 19.89 -12.41 -45.66
CA SER A 5 19.62 -12.88 -44.31
C SER A 5 18.57 -11.97 -43.65
N SER A 6 17.38 -12.51 -43.39
CA SER A 6 16.34 -11.81 -42.63
C SER A 6 16.71 -11.79 -41.16
N ASN A 7 17.33 -10.71 -40.70
CA ASN A 7 17.57 -10.47 -39.29
C ASN A 7 16.22 -10.28 -38.59
N SER A 8 15.96 -11.07 -37.54
CA SER A 8 14.72 -11.15 -36.80
C SER A 8 14.46 -9.92 -35.93
N TYR A 9 13.97 -8.83 -36.52
CA TYR A 9 13.55 -7.59 -35.83
C TYR A 9 12.10 -7.62 -35.31
N ILE A 10 11.45 -8.79 -35.33
CA ILE A 10 10.04 -8.93 -34.95
C ILE A 10 9.74 -8.82 -33.44
N PRO A 11 10.64 -9.11 -32.47
CA PRO A 11 10.25 -9.06 -31.05
C PRO A 11 10.09 -7.63 -30.51
N SER A 12 10.81 -6.64 -31.06
CA SER A 12 10.74 -5.24 -30.61
C SER A 12 9.37 -4.63 -30.94
N PHE A 13 8.88 -4.80 -32.17
CA PHE A 13 7.63 -4.16 -32.59
C PHE A 13 6.43 -4.65 -31.76
N ASN A 14 6.38 -5.95 -31.45
CA ASN A 14 5.37 -6.53 -30.58
C ASN A 14 5.45 -5.96 -29.16
N LEU A 15 6.65 -5.87 -28.58
CA LEU A 15 6.86 -5.28 -27.25
C LEU A 15 6.45 -3.80 -27.21
N GLN A 16 6.81 -3.02 -28.23
CA GLN A 16 6.37 -1.63 -28.36
C GLN A 16 4.84 -1.52 -28.41
N ILE A 17 4.16 -2.37 -29.20
CA ILE A 17 2.69 -2.40 -29.26
C ILE A 17 2.09 -2.74 -27.89
N PHE A 18 2.63 -3.73 -27.19
CA PHE A 18 2.19 -4.08 -25.84
C PHE A 18 2.35 -2.90 -24.87
N ILE A 19 3.50 -2.21 -24.87
CA ILE A 19 3.71 -1.03 -24.02
C ILE A 19 2.72 0.08 -24.37
N PHE A 20 2.47 0.35 -25.65
CA PHE A 20 1.47 1.34 -26.07
C PHE A 20 0.04 0.95 -25.66
N LEU A 21 -0.33 -0.32 -25.75
CA LEU A 21 -1.63 -0.83 -25.26
C LEU A 21 -1.76 -0.65 -23.75
N PHE A 22 -0.70 -0.92 -22.98
CA PHE A 22 -0.69 -0.67 -21.54
C PHE A 22 -0.80 0.82 -21.20
N LEU A 23 -0.08 1.69 -21.91
CA LEU A 23 -0.12 3.16 -21.68
C LEU A 23 -1.45 3.80 -22.09
N THR A 24 -2.17 3.19 -23.04
CA THR A 24 -3.49 3.67 -23.51
C THR A 24 -4.65 2.98 -22.80
N ALA A 25 -4.39 1.95 -21.99
CA ALA A 25 -5.40 1.29 -21.18
C ALA A 25 -5.99 2.30 -20.20
N LYS A 26 -7.30 2.52 -20.31
CA LYS A 26 -8.02 3.37 -19.36
C LYS A 26 -8.39 2.53 -18.14
N PRO A 27 -7.96 2.93 -16.93
CA PRO A 27 -8.33 2.23 -15.72
C PRO A 27 -9.85 2.32 -15.50
N ILE A 28 -10.45 1.25 -14.97
CA ILE A 28 -11.88 1.18 -14.63
C ILE A 28 -12.22 2.19 -13.52
N SER A 29 -11.26 2.41 -12.62
CA SER A 29 -11.28 3.44 -11.59
C SER A 29 -9.84 3.90 -11.37
N SER A 30 -9.64 5.20 -11.27
CA SER A 30 -8.37 5.81 -10.89
C SER A 30 -8.64 6.99 -10.00
N PHE A 31 -7.84 7.13 -8.95
CA PHE A 31 -7.78 8.32 -8.11
C PHE A 31 -6.30 8.59 -7.84
N ALA A 32 -5.95 9.86 -7.77
CA ALA A 32 -4.63 10.30 -7.38
C ALA A 32 -4.79 11.45 -6.40
N HIS A 33 -4.00 11.43 -5.35
CA HIS A 33 -3.93 12.53 -4.41
C HIS A 33 -2.55 13.17 -4.58
N SER A 34 -2.50 14.33 -5.20
CA SER A 34 -1.31 15.19 -5.19
C SER A 34 -1.15 15.82 -3.81
N ALA A 35 0.07 16.21 -3.45
CA ALA A 35 0.38 16.89 -2.20
C ALA A 35 -0.69 17.94 -1.86
N LEU A 36 -1.21 17.87 -0.63
CA LEU A 36 -2.25 18.72 -0.04
C LEU A 36 -1.95 20.21 -0.28
N ASP A 37 -2.48 20.78 -1.36
CA ASP A 37 -2.30 22.20 -1.67
C ASP A 37 -3.08 23.06 -0.67
N ASN A 38 -2.43 23.48 0.43
CA ASN A 38 -2.88 24.50 1.41
C ASN A 38 -4.32 24.37 1.94
N ASN A 39 -5.01 23.28 1.66
CA ASN A 39 -6.34 22.96 2.11
C ASN A 39 -6.26 21.65 2.88
N PRO A 40 -6.33 21.69 4.22
CA PRO A 40 -6.17 20.50 5.06
C PRO A 40 -7.32 19.50 4.90
N SER A 41 -8.34 19.78 4.07
CA SER A 41 -9.35 18.79 3.75
C SER A 41 -8.80 17.82 2.70
N PHE A 42 -8.64 16.56 3.09
CA PHE A 42 -8.55 15.48 2.12
C PHE A 42 -9.69 15.57 1.09
N ASP A 43 -9.50 14.88 -0.04
CA ASP A 43 -10.62 14.49 -0.90
C ASP A 43 -11.79 13.98 -0.02
N PRO A 44 -13.05 14.36 -0.27
CA PRO A 44 -14.23 13.94 0.50
C PRO A 44 -14.45 12.41 0.59
N HIS A 45 -13.54 11.62 0.02
CA HIS A 45 -13.57 10.16 0.05
C HIS A 45 -12.45 9.53 0.90
N ILE A 46 -11.74 10.29 1.74
CA ILE A 46 -10.75 9.74 2.68
C ILE A 46 -11.17 10.04 4.11
N SER A 47 -11.21 8.99 4.93
CA SER A 47 -11.44 9.09 6.38
C SER A 47 -10.21 8.69 7.17
N LEU A 48 -9.99 9.42 8.27
CA LEU A 48 -8.94 9.15 9.25
C LEU A 48 -9.54 8.55 10.51
N PHE A 49 -8.94 7.47 11.02
CA PHE A 49 -9.36 6.79 12.24
C PHE A 49 -8.20 6.61 13.21
N GLY A 50 -8.54 6.45 14.50
CA GLY A 50 -7.57 6.32 15.58
C GLY A 50 -6.79 7.62 15.78
N ASP A 51 -5.47 7.50 15.84
CA ASP A 51 -4.57 8.63 16.02
C ASP A 51 -4.20 9.37 14.71
N ALA A 52 -4.71 8.90 13.56
CA ALA A 52 -4.38 9.48 12.26
C ALA A 52 -4.90 10.92 12.13
N ARG A 53 -4.04 11.83 11.64
CA ARG A 53 -4.37 13.25 11.42
C ARG A 53 -3.54 13.85 10.29
N VAL A 54 -4.02 14.96 9.72
CA VAL A 54 -3.20 15.86 8.90
C VAL A 54 -2.26 16.61 9.83
N GLU A 55 -0.98 16.69 9.46
CA GLU A 55 -0.04 17.54 10.19
C GLU A 55 -0.25 19.01 9.85
N ASP A 56 -0.30 19.88 10.88
CA ASP A 56 -0.59 21.30 10.72
C ASP A 56 0.42 21.97 9.78
N GLY A 57 -0.08 22.60 8.71
CA GLY A 57 0.76 23.27 7.71
C GLY A 57 1.58 22.33 6.82
N SER A 58 1.31 21.03 6.88
CA SER A 58 1.89 20.00 6.02
C SER A 58 0.84 19.39 5.09
N SER A 59 1.32 18.75 4.03
CA SER A 59 0.54 17.89 3.15
C SER A 59 0.52 16.41 3.53
N ASP A 60 1.16 16.08 4.63
CA ASP A 60 1.40 14.71 5.05
C ASP A 60 0.37 14.23 6.07
N VAL A 61 0.11 12.93 6.04
CA VAL A 61 -0.74 12.27 7.02
C VAL A 61 0.12 11.60 8.06
N GLN A 62 -0.02 12.05 9.29
CA GLN A 62 0.59 11.40 10.43
C GLN A 62 -0.37 10.32 10.94
N LEU A 63 -0.03 9.05 10.71
CA LEU A 63 -0.85 7.91 11.16
C LEU A 63 -0.71 7.64 12.67
N THR A 64 0.45 7.94 13.25
CA THR A 64 0.75 7.64 14.66
C THR A 64 1.33 8.84 15.39
N ARG A 65 1.12 8.88 16.71
CA ARG A 65 1.71 9.86 17.60
C ARG A 65 3.13 9.42 18.01
N PRO A 66 4.05 10.37 18.24
CA PRO A 66 5.42 10.04 18.68
C PRO A 66 5.55 9.36 20.05
N HIS A 67 4.52 9.43 20.90
CA HIS A 67 4.58 8.96 22.28
C HIS A 67 3.31 8.15 22.63
N ALA A 68 3.49 7.07 23.41
CA ALA A 68 2.50 6.02 23.72
C ALA A 68 2.32 4.97 22.60
N PRO A 69 1.78 3.77 22.89
CA PRO A 69 1.27 2.91 21.84
C PRO A 69 0.24 3.71 21.03
N SER A 70 0.43 3.74 19.71
CA SER A 70 -0.35 4.57 18.80
C SER A 70 -0.66 3.78 17.54
N SER A 71 -1.86 3.96 17.02
CA SER A 71 -2.30 3.35 15.77
C SER A 71 -3.30 4.27 15.09
N GLY A 72 -3.17 4.39 13.79
CA GLY A 72 -4.10 5.16 12.97
C GLY A 72 -4.28 4.52 11.61
N LEU A 73 -5.40 4.83 11.00
CA LEU A 73 -5.83 4.29 9.73
C LEU A 73 -6.26 5.43 8.83
N LEU A 74 -5.66 5.49 7.63
CA LEU A 74 -6.17 6.26 6.51
C LEU A 74 -6.94 5.31 5.60
N LEU A 75 -8.23 5.59 5.38
CA LEU A 75 -9.13 4.74 4.62
C LEU A 75 -9.74 5.50 3.46
N LEU A 76 -9.77 4.87 2.29
CA LEU A 76 -10.61 5.30 1.18
C LEU A 76 -12.07 4.88 1.45
N ASP A 77 -12.96 5.86 1.64
CA ASP A 77 -14.37 5.64 2.00
C ASP A 77 -15.15 4.96 0.90
N LYS A 78 -14.80 5.25 -0.36
CA LYS A 78 -15.40 4.59 -1.51
C LYS A 78 -14.75 3.22 -1.70
N PRO A 79 -15.45 2.11 -1.47
CA PRO A 79 -14.85 0.78 -1.57
C PRO A 79 -14.40 0.48 -3.01
N LEU A 80 -13.21 -0.10 -3.14
CA LEU A 80 -12.73 -0.60 -4.42
C LEU A 80 -13.46 -1.90 -4.75
N LYS A 81 -14.18 -1.93 -5.88
CA LYS A 81 -14.76 -3.16 -6.40
C LYS A 81 -13.65 -4.00 -7.04
N LEU A 82 -13.24 -5.06 -6.34
CA LEU A 82 -12.25 -6.03 -6.83
C LEU A 82 -12.87 -7.16 -7.68
N THR A 83 -14.15 -7.04 -8.02
CA THR A 83 -14.90 -7.95 -8.88
C THR A 83 -15.72 -7.17 -9.91
N MET A 84 -15.88 -7.73 -11.10
CA MET A 84 -16.76 -7.19 -12.13
C MET A 84 -18.20 -7.59 -11.84
N GLU A 85 -19.16 -6.65 -11.92
CA GLU A 85 -20.58 -6.88 -11.61
C GLU A 85 -21.20 -8.05 -12.40
N ASN A 86 -20.68 -8.35 -13.59
CA ASN A 86 -21.22 -9.37 -14.48
C ASN A 86 -20.36 -10.65 -14.56
N ASN A 87 -19.26 -10.75 -13.80
CA ASN A 87 -18.38 -11.93 -13.85
C ASN A 87 -17.57 -12.12 -12.56
N VAL A 88 -18.15 -12.89 -11.63
CA VAL A 88 -17.57 -13.21 -10.30
C VAL A 88 -16.23 -13.96 -10.40
N GLY A 89 -15.89 -14.53 -11.56
CA GLY A 89 -14.66 -15.29 -11.77
C GLY A 89 -13.47 -14.50 -12.34
N GLN A 90 -13.63 -13.22 -12.69
CA GLN A 90 -12.55 -12.44 -13.29
C GLN A 90 -11.84 -11.58 -12.24
N PRO A 91 -10.54 -11.84 -11.96
CA PRO A 91 -9.76 -11.02 -11.06
C PRO A 91 -9.56 -9.62 -11.66
N VAL A 92 -9.65 -8.60 -10.81
CA VAL A 92 -9.33 -7.22 -11.18
C VAL A 92 -7.85 -6.95 -10.88
N SER A 93 -7.15 -6.38 -11.85
CA SER A 93 -5.79 -5.86 -11.65
C SER A 93 -5.86 -4.45 -11.08
N PHE A 94 -5.01 -4.14 -10.09
CA PHE A 94 -4.84 -2.79 -9.58
C PHE A 94 -3.35 -2.45 -9.46
N SER A 95 -3.05 -1.16 -9.46
CA SER A 95 -1.72 -0.61 -9.14
C SER A 95 -1.91 0.55 -8.18
N THR A 96 -1.01 0.69 -7.23
CA THR A 96 -0.98 1.83 -6.31
C THR A 96 0.44 2.32 -6.16
N GLU A 97 0.58 3.64 -5.97
CA GLU A 97 1.83 4.31 -5.68
C GLU A 97 1.56 5.27 -4.52
N PHE A 98 2.41 5.21 -3.49
CA PHE A 98 2.37 6.12 -2.36
C PHE A 98 3.78 6.34 -1.82
N SER A 99 4.00 7.52 -1.23
CA SER A 99 5.23 7.85 -0.52
C SER A 99 4.94 7.90 0.97
N PHE A 100 5.89 7.43 1.78
CA PHE A 100 5.79 7.49 3.23
C PHE A 100 7.17 7.72 3.85
N SER A 101 7.19 8.18 5.09
CA SER A 101 8.40 8.26 5.91
C SER A 101 8.15 7.66 7.28
N ILE A 102 9.18 7.03 7.86
CA ILE A 102 9.13 6.48 9.22
C ILE A 102 10.28 7.11 10.00
N ALA A 103 9.95 7.80 11.09
CA ALA A 103 10.94 8.40 11.97
C ALA A 103 11.76 7.31 12.69
N PRO A 104 13.08 7.49 12.87
CA PRO A 104 13.91 6.56 13.63
C PRO A 104 13.40 6.37 15.07
N GLY A 105 13.47 5.14 15.59
CA GLY A 105 13.11 4.83 16.98
C GLY A 105 11.65 4.44 17.21
N ASN A 106 10.77 4.65 16.22
CA ASN A 106 9.42 4.09 16.23
C ASN A 106 9.46 2.69 15.60
N CYS A 107 9.52 1.66 16.45
CA CYS A 107 9.61 0.27 16.02
C CYS A 107 8.22 -0.41 16.06
N ASP A 108 7.55 -0.43 14.90
CA ASP A 108 6.44 -1.33 14.57
C ASP A 108 6.36 -1.38 13.04
N GLY A 109 5.67 -0.44 12.39
CA GLY A 109 5.81 -0.25 10.94
C GLY A 109 4.63 0.47 10.29
N LEU A 110 4.43 0.19 8.99
CA LEU A 110 3.29 0.62 8.18
C LEU A 110 2.73 -0.57 7.42
N ALA A 111 1.41 -0.66 7.25
CA ALA A 111 0.80 -1.64 6.37
C ALA A 111 -0.14 -0.97 5.35
N PHE A 112 -0.01 -1.35 4.08
CA PHE A 112 -1.03 -1.12 3.06
C PHE A 112 -1.97 -2.32 3.05
N VAL A 113 -3.29 -2.10 3.21
CA VAL A 113 -4.26 -3.18 3.33
C VAL A 113 -5.45 -3.01 2.38
N LEU A 114 -5.87 -4.13 1.79
CA LEU A 114 -7.17 -4.32 1.17
C LEU A 114 -8.02 -5.15 2.13
N ILE A 115 -9.09 -4.54 2.63
CA ILE A 115 -9.92 -5.08 3.71
C ILE A 115 -11.40 -4.99 3.33
N PRO A 116 -12.27 -5.89 3.81
CA PRO A 116 -13.70 -5.83 3.55
C PRO A 116 -14.32 -4.49 3.96
N ASN A 117 -15.29 -4.05 3.16
CA ASN A 117 -16.03 -2.82 3.47
C ASN A 117 -16.69 -2.92 4.85
N GLY A 118 -16.69 -1.81 5.58
CA GLY A 118 -17.25 -1.71 6.94
C GLY A 118 -16.25 -1.99 8.07
N PHE A 119 -15.00 -2.36 7.78
CA PHE A 119 -13.95 -2.56 8.79
C PHE A 119 -13.78 -1.36 9.73
N HIS A 120 -13.90 -0.13 9.22
CA HIS A 120 -13.75 1.08 10.02
C HIS A 120 -14.66 1.12 11.26
N THR A 121 -15.85 0.51 11.22
CA THR A 121 -16.78 0.46 12.35
C THR A 121 -16.25 -0.34 13.54
N ARG A 122 -15.27 -1.22 13.31
CA ARG A 122 -14.64 -2.07 14.31
C ARG A 122 -13.15 -1.76 14.51
N PHE A 123 -12.62 -0.72 13.89
CA PHE A 123 -11.21 -0.34 14.06
C PHE A 123 -10.97 0.17 15.49
N GLN A 124 -10.17 -0.58 16.26
CA GLN A 124 -9.81 -0.24 17.64
C GLN A 124 -8.36 0.23 17.79
N GLY A 125 -7.55 0.17 16.73
CA GLY A 125 -6.13 0.52 16.79
C GLY A 125 -5.33 -0.38 17.74
N GLN A 126 -5.74 -1.64 17.91
CA GLN A 126 -5.08 -2.61 18.78
C GLN A 126 -4.51 -3.78 17.98
N GLY A 127 -3.42 -4.37 18.50
CA GLY A 127 -2.72 -5.50 17.89
C GLY A 127 -1.95 -5.13 16.62
N SER A 128 -1.56 -6.14 15.84
CA SER A 128 -0.72 -5.99 14.65
C SER A 128 -1.35 -5.02 13.64
N PHE A 129 -0.73 -3.86 13.44
CA PHE A 129 -1.17 -2.76 12.57
C PHE A 129 -2.63 -2.31 12.78
N GLY A 130 -3.20 -2.51 13.97
CA GLY A 130 -4.60 -2.21 14.26
C GLY A 130 -5.62 -3.16 13.61
N LEU A 131 -5.17 -4.31 13.10
CA LEU A 131 -5.99 -5.32 12.41
C LEU A 131 -6.41 -6.49 13.34
N SER A 132 -6.27 -6.36 14.65
CA SER A 132 -6.61 -7.44 15.58
C SER A 132 -8.07 -7.90 15.42
N GLY A 133 -8.27 -9.21 15.26
CA GLY A 133 -9.59 -9.79 15.05
C GLY A 133 -10.09 -9.75 13.61
N GLU A 134 -9.34 -9.14 12.69
CA GLU A 134 -9.60 -9.28 11.25
C GLU A 134 -8.87 -10.51 10.71
N ASN A 135 -9.62 -11.40 10.06
CA ASN A 135 -9.06 -12.61 9.45
C ASN A 135 -9.07 -12.54 7.91
N ILE A 136 -9.74 -11.57 7.32
CA ILE A 136 -9.92 -11.46 5.87
C ILE A 136 -9.31 -10.14 5.43
N PHE A 137 -8.05 -10.17 5.00
CA PHE A 137 -7.40 -9.01 4.39
C PHE A 137 -6.19 -9.43 3.54
N LEU A 138 -5.84 -8.59 2.59
CA LEU A 138 -4.60 -8.67 1.83
C LEU A 138 -3.73 -7.47 2.21
N GLY A 139 -2.52 -7.72 2.69
CA GLY A 139 -1.64 -6.69 3.24
C GLY A 139 -0.22 -6.70 2.67
N ILE A 140 0.37 -5.52 2.54
CA ILE A 140 1.80 -5.33 2.33
C ILE A 140 2.32 -4.58 3.54
N GLU A 141 3.25 -5.20 4.27
CA GLU A 141 3.82 -4.68 5.49
C GLU A 141 5.22 -4.14 5.26
N PHE A 142 5.47 -2.97 5.83
CA PHE A 142 6.75 -2.31 5.98
C PHE A 142 7.11 -2.33 7.46
N ASP A 143 7.55 -3.51 7.93
CA ASP A 143 7.89 -3.78 9.32
C ASP A 143 9.24 -3.12 9.63
N THR A 144 9.32 -2.34 10.70
CA THR A 144 10.60 -1.78 11.17
C THR A 144 11.11 -2.49 12.41
N LYS A 145 10.29 -3.34 13.03
CA LYS A 145 10.65 -4.10 14.21
C LYS A 145 11.37 -5.38 13.80
N LYS A 146 12.49 -5.66 14.47
CA LYS A 146 13.17 -6.93 14.32
C LYS A 146 12.64 -7.88 15.38
N ASP A 147 12.00 -8.96 14.96
CA ASP A 147 11.68 -10.08 15.85
C ASP A 147 12.98 -10.84 16.18
N ASP A 148 13.60 -10.49 17.30
CA ASP A 148 14.89 -11.05 17.72
C ASP A 148 14.83 -12.56 18.08
N ASP A 149 13.66 -13.21 18.03
CA ASP A 149 13.47 -14.56 18.58
C ASP A 149 13.19 -15.68 17.56
N LYS A 150 13.13 -15.42 16.24
CA LYS A 150 12.91 -16.49 15.23
C LYS A 150 13.71 -16.35 13.94
N ALA A 151 15.03 -16.45 14.04
CA ALA A 151 15.90 -17.22 13.13
C ALA A 151 17.36 -16.85 13.40
N GLY A 152 18.23 -17.86 13.38
CA GLY A 152 19.67 -17.79 13.63
C GLY A 152 20.35 -16.47 13.23
N ASN A 153 20.70 -15.73 14.26
CA ASN A 153 21.63 -14.61 14.38
C ASN A 153 22.53 -14.31 13.16
N PHE A 154 22.41 -13.11 12.59
CA PHE A 154 23.54 -12.37 12.00
C PHE A 154 23.34 -10.86 12.12
N ASN A 155 23.63 -10.32 13.31
CA ASN A 155 24.56 -9.20 13.57
C ASN A 155 24.17 -8.41 14.84
N ALA A 156 25.07 -8.44 15.82
CA ALA A 156 24.99 -7.71 17.08
C ALA A 156 25.39 -6.23 16.89
N ASN A 157 24.60 -5.46 16.14
CA ASN A 157 24.72 -4.00 16.12
C ASN A 157 23.49 -3.36 16.76
N HIS A 158 23.76 -2.76 17.90
CA HIS A 158 22.95 -1.79 18.64
C HIS A 158 21.88 -1.04 17.82
N GLY A 159 20.60 -1.20 18.23
CA GLY A 159 19.65 -0.09 18.35
C GLY A 159 18.99 0.50 17.10
N LYS A 160 18.68 -0.25 16.05
CA LYS A 160 17.94 0.31 14.91
C LYS A 160 16.76 -0.55 14.50
N CYS A 161 15.55 0.05 14.56
CA CYS A 161 14.43 -0.42 13.77
C CYS A 161 14.91 -0.50 12.30
N CYS A 162 14.82 -1.67 11.67
CA CYS A 162 15.28 -1.94 10.31
C CYS A 162 14.07 -2.33 9.46
N SER A 163 13.89 -1.72 8.29
CA SER A 163 12.74 -2.00 7.44
C SER A 163 12.85 -3.36 6.73
N LYS A 164 11.83 -4.20 6.86
CA LYS A 164 11.60 -5.42 6.11
C LYS A 164 10.28 -5.28 5.34
N LEU A 165 10.29 -5.67 4.06
CA LEU A 165 9.08 -5.70 3.24
C LEU A 165 8.59 -7.15 3.18
N ASP A 166 7.41 -7.39 3.74
CA ASP A 166 6.75 -8.68 3.68
C ASP A 166 5.32 -8.51 3.11
N ALA A 167 4.91 -9.40 2.22
CA ALA A 167 3.55 -9.45 1.70
C ALA A 167 2.80 -10.59 2.38
N PHE A 168 1.64 -10.29 2.96
CA PHE A 168 0.83 -11.25 3.72
C PHE A 168 -0.59 -11.36 3.17
N ILE A 169 -1.09 -12.59 3.16
CA ILE A 169 -2.48 -12.90 2.86
C ILE A 169 -3.06 -13.58 4.09
N ALA A 170 -4.06 -12.96 4.72
CA ALA A 170 -4.87 -13.59 5.75
C ALA A 170 -6.17 -14.09 5.10
N CYS A 171 -6.38 -15.40 5.13
CA CYS A 171 -7.55 -16.09 4.59
C CYS A 171 -8.49 -16.53 5.72
#